data_AF-A0A150P9W4-F1
#
_entry.id   AF-A0A150P9W4-F1
#
_cell.length_a   1.000
_cell.length_b   1.000
_cell.length_c   1.000
_cell.angle_alpha   90.00
_cell.angle_beta   90.00
_cell.angle_gamma   90.00
#
_symmetry.space_group_name_H-M   'P 1'
#
loop_
_entity.id
_entity.type
_entity.pdbx_description
1 polymer ?
#
loop_
_entity_poly.entity_id
_entity_poly.type
_entity_poly.pdbx_seq_one_letter_code
_entity_poly.pdbx_strand_id
1 'polypeptide(L)'
;MPLDPARATELVRQIDAAREPRRLAASADEALSFLLKQLEQLRELANGYPRNPISGTVWSDGRALTLVCDALTDALADRNEAARQELASRLAVGMACQVMGHYPEEIFPRVVRNARHREAIQQADHAAGLYQAVVDDFSSLDLGHTLDEGEPLSESDRCILEALSTALERLIALQRDPDHPLMELRQRVCARLQTTPR
;
A
#
# COMPACT_ATOMS: atom_id res chain seq x y z
N MET A 1 -5.99 22.26 -9.86
CA MET A 1 -6.11 22.67 -8.43
C MET A 1 -4.77 22.37 -7.79
N PRO A 2 -4.15 23.22 -6.97
CA PRO A 2 -2.88 22.84 -6.32
C PRO A 2 -3.07 21.59 -5.45
N LEU A 3 -2.00 20.82 -5.25
CA LEU A 3 -2.00 19.76 -4.26
C LEU A 3 -2.25 20.39 -2.88
N ASP A 4 -3.10 19.77 -2.07
CA ASP A 4 -3.49 20.32 -0.77
C ASP A 4 -3.60 19.22 0.31
N PRO A 5 -2.45 18.75 0.83
CA PRO A 5 -2.41 17.77 1.91
C PRO A 5 -3.03 18.29 3.21
N ALA A 6 -3.02 19.61 3.44
CA ALA A 6 -3.57 20.22 4.66
C ALA A 6 -5.09 20.10 4.69
N ARG A 7 -5.78 20.39 3.58
CA ARG A 7 -7.21 20.15 3.45
C ARG A 7 -7.54 18.66 3.56
N ALA A 8 -6.75 17.78 2.95
CA ALA A 8 -6.96 16.34 3.05
C ALA A 8 -6.88 15.86 4.52
N THR A 9 -5.89 16.34 5.27
CA THR A 9 -5.72 16.05 6.70
C THR A 9 -6.93 16.53 7.52
N GLU A 10 -7.43 17.74 7.24
CA GLU A 10 -8.61 18.27 7.93
C GLU A 10 -9.88 17.43 7.66
N LEU A 11 -10.03 16.90 6.44
CA LEU A 11 -11.14 16.00 6.11
C LEU A 11 -11.06 14.68 6.90
N VAL A 12 -9.87 14.10 7.05
CA VAL A 12 -9.69 12.89 7.89
C VAL A 12 -10.04 13.19 9.35
N ARG A 13 -9.62 14.35 9.90
CA ARG A 13 -9.98 14.76 11.26
C ARG A 13 -11.49 14.88 11.48
N GLN A 14 -12.24 15.27 10.46
CA GLN A 14 -13.70 15.35 10.53
C GLN A 14 -14.35 13.97 10.62
N ILE A 15 -13.76 12.96 9.99
CA ILE A 15 -14.21 11.56 10.09
C ILE A 15 -13.99 11.03 11.51
N ASP A 16 -12.83 11.29 12.11
CA ASP A 16 -12.56 10.89 13.51
C ASP A 16 -13.52 11.54 14.51
N ALA A 17 -13.91 12.79 14.23
CA ALA A 17 -14.87 13.54 15.02
C ALA A 17 -16.33 13.11 14.78
N ALA A 18 -16.63 12.41 13.68
CA ALA A 18 -17.98 11.99 13.36
C ALA A 18 -18.46 10.89 14.31
N ARG A 19 -19.53 11.17 15.06
CA ARG A 19 -20.17 10.20 15.98
C ARG A 19 -21.37 9.50 15.37
N GLU A 20 -22.04 10.16 14.44
CA GLU A 20 -23.23 9.63 13.79
C GLU A 20 -22.85 8.89 12.50
N PRO A 21 -23.38 7.68 12.25
CA PRO A 21 -23.04 6.89 11.06
C PRO A 21 -23.26 7.63 9.73
N ARG A 22 -24.37 8.39 9.62
CA ARG A 22 -24.67 9.15 8.39
C ARG A 22 -23.65 10.26 8.13
N ARG A 23 -23.23 10.96 9.19
CA ARG A 23 -22.23 12.02 9.10
C ARG A 23 -20.86 11.44 8.78
N LEU A 24 -20.51 10.30 9.39
CA LEU A 24 -19.29 9.58 9.11
C LEU A 24 -19.22 9.19 7.63
N ALA A 25 -20.26 8.56 7.10
CA ALA A 25 -20.32 8.17 5.69
C ALA A 25 -20.18 9.37 4.75
N ALA A 26 -20.90 10.47 5.02
CA ALA A 26 -20.81 11.69 4.22
C ALA A 26 -19.41 12.32 4.24
N SER A 27 -18.79 12.43 5.43
CA SER A 27 -17.42 12.94 5.57
C SER A 27 -16.39 12.04 4.90
N ALA A 28 -16.57 10.72 4.97
CA ALA A 28 -15.70 9.76 4.28
C ALA A 28 -15.84 9.88 2.76
N ASP A 29 -17.06 10.00 2.23
CA ASP A 29 -17.30 10.17 0.79
C ASP A 29 -16.72 11.50 0.28
N GLU A 30 -16.81 12.58 1.08
CA GLU A 30 -16.14 13.85 0.78
C GLU A 30 -14.62 13.71 0.73
N ALA A 31 -14.02 13.07 1.75
CA ALA A 31 -12.58 12.86 1.83
C ALA A 31 -12.05 12.01 0.65
N LEU A 32 -12.72 10.90 0.35
CA LEU A 32 -12.37 10.02 -0.78
C LEU A 32 -12.49 10.76 -2.11
N SER A 33 -13.57 11.53 -2.31
CA SER A 33 -13.77 12.33 -3.53
C SER A 33 -12.71 13.41 -3.68
N PHE A 34 -12.29 14.03 -2.58
CA PHE A 34 -11.21 15.01 -2.58
C PHE A 34 -9.86 14.37 -2.93
N LEU A 35 -9.50 13.28 -2.25
CA LEU A 35 -8.25 12.55 -2.47
C LEU A 35 -8.15 11.98 -3.89
N LEU A 36 -9.26 11.54 -4.48
CA LEU A 36 -9.27 11.10 -5.88
C LEU A 36 -8.84 12.23 -6.84
N LYS A 37 -9.38 13.44 -6.65
CA LYS A 37 -8.98 14.62 -7.44
C LYS A 37 -7.52 15.00 -7.21
N GLN A 38 -7.05 14.87 -5.98
CA GLN A 38 -5.65 15.09 -5.63
C GLN A 38 -4.73 14.08 -6.34
N LEU A 39 -5.14 12.81 -6.47
CA LEU A 39 -4.39 11.78 -7.19
C LEU A 39 -4.30 12.08 -8.68
N GLU A 40 -5.41 12.48 -9.30
CA GLU A 40 -5.44 12.87 -10.72
C GLU A 40 -4.46 14.01 -10.98
N GLN A 41 -4.46 15.03 -10.12
CA GLN A 41 -3.54 16.14 -10.19
C GLN A 41 -2.09 15.72 -9.95
N LEU A 42 -1.85 14.87 -8.94
CA LEU A 42 -0.52 14.37 -8.62
C LEU A 42 0.07 13.59 -9.79
N ARG A 43 -0.73 12.76 -10.47
CA ARG A 43 -0.31 12.01 -11.65
C ARG A 43 0.19 12.93 -12.76
N GLU A 44 -0.50 14.04 -13.01
CA GLU A 44 -0.08 15.04 -14.00
C GLU A 44 1.24 15.71 -13.58
N LEU A 45 1.34 16.13 -12.32
CA LEU A 45 2.52 16.82 -11.79
C LEU A 45 3.74 15.91 -11.62
N ALA A 46 3.51 14.62 -11.38
CA ALA A 46 4.55 13.61 -11.25
C ALA A 46 5.22 13.32 -12.60
N ASN A 47 4.59 13.69 -13.72
CA ASN A 47 5.20 13.65 -15.05
C ASN A 47 5.85 12.30 -15.42
N GLY A 48 5.35 11.18 -14.90
CA GLY A 48 5.95 9.85 -15.14
C GLY A 48 7.27 9.57 -14.43
N TYR A 49 7.53 10.25 -13.31
CA TYR A 49 8.60 9.92 -12.36
C TYR A 49 8.64 8.40 -12.05
N PRO A 50 9.84 7.79 -11.90
CA PRO A 50 11.17 8.41 -11.86
C PRO A 50 11.82 8.70 -13.21
N ARG A 51 11.17 8.39 -14.34
CA ARG A 51 11.77 8.60 -15.67
C ARG A 51 11.96 10.08 -16.01
N ASN A 52 11.07 10.94 -15.50
CA ASN A 52 11.20 12.38 -15.59
C ASN A 52 11.31 12.98 -14.19
N PRO A 53 12.13 14.02 -14.00
CA PRO A 53 12.27 14.67 -12.70
C PRO A 53 10.97 15.38 -12.30
N ILE A 54 10.74 15.43 -10.99
CA ILE A 54 9.66 16.19 -10.35
C ILE A 54 10.26 17.21 -9.39
N SER A 55 9.48 18.24 -9.05
CA SER A 55 9.92 19.18 -8.01
C SER A 55 9.87 18.53 -6.63
N GLY A 56 10.73 19.01 -5.72
CA GLY A 56 10.72 18.56 -4.31
C GLY A 56 9.37 18.79 -3.64
N THR A 57 8.65 19.86 -3.99
CA THR A 57 7.30 20.14 -3.49
C THR A 57 6.28 19.11 -3.96
N VAL A 58 6.32 18.71 -5.24
CA VAL A 58 5.41 17.67 -5.76
C VAL A 58 5.68 16.33 -5.07
N TRP A 59 6.96 15.98 -4.87
CA TRP A 59 7.32 14.77 -4.13
C TRP A 59 6.83 14.83 -2.68
N SER A 60 7.09 15.93 -1.96
CA SER A 60 6.69 16.08 -0.56
C SER A 60 5.18 16.06 -0.37
N ASP A 61 4.44 16.75 -1.24
CA ASP A 61 2.98 16.82 -1.18
C ASP A 61 2.35 15.48 -1.56
N GLY A 62 2.88 14.78 -2.56
CA GLY A 62 2.44 13.42 -2.92
C GLY A 62 2.67 12.42 -1.79
N ARG A 63 3.82 12.50 -1.10
CA ARG A 63 4.09 11.70 0.09
C ARG A 63 3.12 12.04 1.22
N ALA A 64 2.87 13.31 1.48
CA ALA A 64 1.91 13.73 2.50
C ALA A 64 0.50 13.23 2.21
N LEU A 65 0.03 13.32 0.96
CA LEU A 65 -1.26 12.78 0.54
C LEU A 65 -1.34 11.25 0.69
N THR A 66 -0.25 10.54 0.42
CA THR A 66 -0.15 9.09 0.67
C THR A 66 -0.40 8.77 2.14
N LEU A 67 0.29 9.48 3.05
CA LEU A 67 0.14 9.30 4.50
C LEU A 67 -1.28 9.67 4.98
N VAL A 68 -1.91 10.67 4.38
CA VAL A 68 -3.31 11.00 4.68
C VAL A 68 -4.26 9.88 4.25
N CYS A 69 -4.01 9.22 3.10
CA CYS A 69 -4.79 8.06 2.68
C CYS A 69 -4.59 6.86 3.63
N ASP A 70 -3.37 6.65 4.14
CA ASP A 70 -3.09 5.63 5.16
C ASP A 70 -3.88 5.92 6.45
N ALA A 71 -3.83 7.17 6.94
CA ALA A 71 -4.60 7.59 8.12
C ALA A 71 -6.11 7.46 7.93
N LEU A 72 -6.63 7.79 6.74
CA LEU A 72 -8.03 7.57 6.39
C LEU A 72 -8.40 6.08 6.42
N THR A 73 -7.51 5.22 5.92
CA THR A 73 -7.72 3.77 5.94
C THR A 73 -7.81 3.23 7.36
N ASP A 74 -6.96 3.73 8.27
CA ASP A 74 -7.00 3.39 9.69
C ASP A 74 -8.28 3.89 10.37
N ALA A 75 -8.64 5.16 10.17
CA ALA A 75 -9.85 5.75 10.74
C ALA A 75 -11.14 5.01 10.33
N LEU A 76 -11.19 4.46 9.11
CA LEU A 76 -12.32 3.68 8.62
C LEU A 76 -12.32 2.22 9.12
N ALA A 77 -11.15 1.68 9.46
CA ALA A 77 -11.01 0.33 10.03
C ALA A 77 -11.81 0.20 11.33
N ASP A 78 -11.63 1.17 12.23
CA ASP A 78 -12.25 1.21 13.56
C ASP A 78 -13.77 1.39 13.52
N ARG A 79 -14.33 1.61 12.32
CA ARG A 79 -15.72 2.01 12.09
C ARG A 79 -16.51 1.01 11.24
N ASN A 80 -15.91 -0.13 10.88
CA ASN A 80 -16.49 -1.17 10.03
C ASN A 80 -16.91 -0.69 8.62
N GLU A 81 -16.22 0.31 8.07
CA GLU A 81 -16.48 0.87 6.75
C GLU A 81 -15.62 0.18 5.66
N ALA A 82 -15.71 -1.15 5.56
CA ALA A 82 -14.78 -1.98 4.78
C ALA A 82 -14.63 -1.55 3.31
N ALA A 83 -15.73 -1.19 2.63
CA ALA A 83 -15.68 -0.73 1.24
C ALA A 83 -14.92 0.60 1.10
N ARG A 84 -15.15 1.56 2.01
CA ARG A 84 -14.45 2.85 2.00
C ARG A 84 -13.00 2.70 2.41
N GLN A 85 -12.71 1.78 3.32
CA GLN A 85 -11.37 1.41 3.73
C GLN A 85 -10.56 0.86 2.53
N GLU A 86 -11.15 -0.03 1.72
CA GLU A 86 -10.51 -0.49 0.48
C GLU A 86 -10.20 0.70 -0.44
N LEU A 87 -11.17 1.59 -0.67
CA LEU A 87 -10.98 2.76 -1.53
C LEU A 87 -9.85 3.68 -1.04
N ALA A 88 -9.79 3.94 0.27
CA ALA A 88 -8.74 4.76 0.87
C ALA A 88 -7.35 4.12 0.70
N SER A 89 -7.24 2.81 0.97
CA SER A 89 -5.96 2.09 0.79
C SER A 89 -5.53 2.02 -0.67
N ARG A 90 -6.48 1.91 -1.61
CA ARG A 90 -6.22 1.96 -3.04
C ARG A 90 -5.70 3.33 -3.47
N LEU A 91 -6.26 4.40 -2.91
CA LEU A 91 -5.75 5.76 -3.14
C LEU A 91 -4.34 5.92 -2.57
N ALA A 92 -4.04 5.35 -1.39
CA ALA A 92 -2.69 5.35 -0.82
C ALA A 92 -1.68 4.70 -1.77
N VAL A 93 -1.98 3.50 -2.30
CA VAL A 93 -1.15 2.84 -3.33
C VAL A 93 -0.99 3.73 -4.56
N GLY A 94 -2.09 4.28 -5.08
CA GLY A 94 -2.06 5.14 -6.26
C GLY A 94 -1.18 6.38 -6.10
N MET A 95 -1.27 7.07 -4.96
CA MET A 95 -0.45 8.23 -4.63
C MET A 95 1.03 7.84 -4.49
N ALA A 96 1.30 6.75 -3.75
CA ALA A 96 2.65 6.26 -3.53
C ALA A 96 3.34 5.90 -4.85
N CYS A 97 2.66 5.23 -5.78
CA CYS A 97 3.21 4.89 -7.08
C CYS A 97 3.62 6.12 -7.91
N GLN A 98 3.03 7.31 -7.70
CA GLN A 98 3.40 8.51 -8.45
C GLN A 98 4.75 9.11 -8.01
N VAL A 99 5.11 8.99 -6.73
CA VAL A 99 6.25 9.71 -6.14
C VAL A 99 7.28 8.82 -5.45
N MET A 100 6.88 7.60 -5.10
CA MET A 100 7.67 6.61 -4.36
C MET A 100 7.66 5.23 -5.05
N GLY A 101 7.24 5.14 -6.32
CA GLY A 101 7.09 3.87 -7.03
C GLY A 101 8.37 3.04 -7.15
N HIS A 102 9.55 3.65 -6.96
CA HIS A 102 10.85 2.98 -6.97
C HIS A 102 11.40 2.63 -5.58
N TYR A 103 10.60 2.78 -4.52
CA TYR A 103 10.91 2.34 -3.14
C TYR A 103 10.03 1.14 -2.76
N PRO A 104 10.47 -0.11 -2.98
CA PRO A 104 9.67 -1.30 -2.71
C PRO A 104 9.21 -1.40 -1.25
N GLU A 105 10.03 -0.93 -0.30
CA GLU A 105 9.71 -0.87 1.13
C GLU A 105 8.51 0.04 1.44
N GLU A 106 8.22 1.03 0.60
CA GLU A 106 7.05 1.89 0.73
C GLU A 106 5.84 1.33 -0.05
N ILE A 107 6.07 0.67 -1.18
CA ILE A 107 5.00 0.20 -2.08
C ILE A 107 4.44 -1.15 -1.65
N PHE A 108 5.29 -2.15 -1.40
CA PHE A 108 4.85 -3.52 -1.16
C PHE A 108 3.92 -3.64 0.06
N PRO A 109 4.22 -3.03 1.22
CA PRO A 109 3.31 -3.09 2.36
C PRO A 109 1.92 -2.50 2.05
N ARG A 110 1.86 -1.42 1.26
CA ARG A 110 0.59 -0.78 0.87
C ARG A 110 -0.21 -1.62 -0.11
N VAL A 111 0.45 -2.25 -1.09
CA VAL A 111 -0.20 -3.17 -2.03
C VAL A 111 -0.78 -4.37 -1.29
N VAL A 112 0.00 -4.99 -0.39
CA VAL A 112 -0.44 -6.09 0.48
C VAL A 112 -1.63 -5.65 1.35
N ARG A 113 -1.57 -4.45 1.92
CA ARG A 113 -2.66 -3.89 2.73
C ARG A 113 -3.94 -3.74 1.91
N ASN A 114 -3.89 -3.14 0.71
CA ASN A 114 -5.07 -3.03 -0.16
C ASN A 114 -5.61 -4.40 -0.58
N ALA A 115 -4.73 -5.37 -0.88
CA ALA A 115 -5.12 -6.74 -1.19
C ALA A 115 -5.92 -7.38 -0.04
N ARG A 116 -5.49 -7.20 1.21
CA ARG A 116 -6.24 -7.69 2.39
C ARG A 116 -7.61 -7.03 2.51
N HIS A 117 -7.72 -5.74 2.22
CA HIS A 117 -9.02 -5.05 2.21
C HIS A 117 -9.94 -5.59 1.10
N ARG A 118 -9.40 -5.92 -0.07
CA ARG A 118 -10.15 -6.58 -1.15
C ARG A 118 -10.63 -7.98 -0.76
N GLU A 119 -9.78 -8.79 -0.12
CA GLU A 119 -10.21 -10.07 0.42
C GLU A 119 -11.38 -9.91 1.41
N ALA A 120 -11.29 -8.92 2.31
CA ALA A 120 -12.33 -8.66 3.32
C ALA A 120 -13.69 -8.28 2.71
N ILE A 121 -13.71 -7.67 1.51
CA ILE A 121 -14.94 -7.36 0.76
C ILE A 121 -15.25 -8.39 -0.34
N GLN A 122 -14.73 -9.61 -0.20
CA GLN A 122 -15.00 -10.76 -1.10
C GLN A 122 -14.55 -10.56 -2.56
N GLN A 123 -13.54 -9.71 -2.79
CA GLN A 123 -12.91 -9.52 -4.10
C GLN A 123 -11.62 -10.35 -4.21
N ALA A 124 -11.73 -11.67 -4.05
CA ALA A 124 -10.60 -12.60 -3.96
C ALA A 124 -9.69 -12.56 -5.21
N ASP A 125 -10.25 -12.53 -6.42
CA ASP A 125 -9.46 -12.51 -7.66
C ASP A 125 -8.60 -11.24 -7.77
N HIS A 126 -9.18 -10.09 -7.39
CA HIS A 126 -8.43 -8.83 -7.37
C HIS A 126 -7.36 -8.82 -6.28
N ALA A 127 -7.63 -9.40 -5.11
CA ALA A 127 -6.64 -9.54 -4.06
C ALA A 127 -5.47 -10.43 -4.50
N ALA A 128 -5.76 -11.58 -5.14
CA ALA A 128 -4.76 -12.46 -5.71
C ALA A 128 -3.87 -11.74 -6.73
N GLY A 129 -4.47 -10.94 -7.62
CA GLY A 129 -3.72 -10.12 -8.57
C GLY A 129 -2.75 -9.12 -7.92
N LEU A 130 -3.15 -8.51 -6.79
CA LEU A 130 -2.27 -7.61 -6.04
C LEU A 130 -1.14 -8.35 -5.31
N TYR A 131 -1.42 -9.51 -4.71
CA TYR A 131 -0.37 -10.33 -4.12
C TYR A 131 0.63 -10.82 -5.16
N GLN A 132 0.14 -11.24 -6.34
CA GLN A 132 1.00 -11.65 -7.45
C GLN A 132 1.88 -10.49 -7.92
N ALA A 133 1.33 -9.27 -8.02
CA ALA A 133 2.13 -8.09 -8.40
C ALA A 133 3.33 -7.84 -7.47
N VAL A 134 3.18 -8.06 -6.15
CA VAL A 134 4.29 -7.94 -5.20
C VAL A 134 5.37 -9.01 -5.45
N VAL A 135 4.96 -10.24 -5.76
CA VAL A 135 5.87 -11.35 -6.08
C VAL A 135 6.62 -11.09 -7.38
N ASP A 136 5.91 -10.61 -8.41
CA ASP A 136 6.47 -10.28 -9.72
C ASP A 136 7.44 -9.09 -9.63
N ASP A 137 7.08 -8.03 -8.91
CA ASP A 137 7.93 -6.87 -8.68
C ASP A 137 9.19 -7.25 -7.90
N PHE A 138 9.07 -8.07 -6.85
CA PHE A 138 10.24 -8.55 -6.10
C PHE A 138 11.24 -9.30 -6.99
N SER A 139 10.72 -10.14 -7.89
CA SER A 139 11.55 -10.91 -8.82
C SER A 139 12.18 -10.02 -9.90
N SER A 140 11.45 -9.03 -10.41
CA SER A 140 11.91 -8.16 -11.49
C SER A 140 12.90 -7.09 -11.06
N LEU A 141 12.84 -6.65 -9.80
CA LEU A 141 13.75 -5.66 -9.21
C LEU A 141 15.08 -6.27 -8.74
N ASP A 142 15.35 -7.54 -9.04
CA ASP A 142 16.55 -8.29 -8.65
C ASP A 142 16.84 -8.22 -7.13
N LEU A 143 15.76 -8.21 -6.33
CA LEU A 143 15.85 -8.19 -4.87
C LEU A 143 16.22 -9.56 -4.29
N GLY A 144 16.62 -10.52 -5.12
CA GLY A 144 17.05 -11.85 -4.69
C GLY A 144 18.22 -11.81 -3.71
N HIS A 145 19.11 -10.82 -3.84
CA HIS A 145 20.23 -10.59 -2.93
C HIS A 145 19.78 -10.32 -1.48
N THR A 146 18.56 -9.81 -1.25
CA THR A 146 18.01 -9.62 0.10
C THR A 146 17.81 -10.94 0.85
N LEU A 147 17.74 -12.06 0.11
CA LEU A 147 17.63 -13.41 0.65
C LEU A 147 18.98 -14.05 0.99
N ASP A 148 20.09 -13.42 0.61
CA ASP A 148 21.42 -14.00 0.82
C ASP A 148 21.79 -14.00 2.31
N GLU A 149 22.36 -15.13 2.75
CA GLU A 149 22.81 -15.33 4.12
C GLU A 149 24.19 -14.68 4.32
N GLY A 150 24.33 -13.80 5.31
CA GLY A 150 25.63 -13.26 5.71
C GLY A 150 25.63 -11.81 6.17
N GLU A 151 24.68 -11.01 5.70
CA GLU A 151 24.53 -9.61 6.11
C GLU A 151 23.30 -9.42 7.01
N PRO A 152 23.34 -8.52 8.01
CA PRO A 152 22.14 -8.12 8.72
C PRO A 152 21.14 -7.47 7.75
N LEU A 153 19.84 -7.81 7.87
CA LEU A 153 18.80 -7.11 7.11
C LEU A 153 18.74 -5.64 7.52
N SER A 154 18.70 -4.74 6.53
CA SER A 154 18.31 -3.37 6.78
C SER A 154 16.82 -3.29 7.15
N GLU A 155 16.38 -2.15 7.68
CA GLU A 155 14.94 -1.91 7.93
C GLU A 155 14.13 -1.98 6.63
N SER A 156 14.68 -1.45 5.53
CA SER A 156 14.06 -1.50 4.21
C SER A 156 13.90 -2.94 3.72
N ASP A 157 14.96 -3.75 3.77
CA ASP A 157 14.90 -5.17 3.37
C ASP A 157 13.89 -5.94 4.21
N ARG A 158 13.85 -5.68 5.52
CA ARG A 158 12.88 -6.31 6.41
C ARG A 158 11.45 -5.95 6.02
N CYS A 159 11.15 -4.68 5.77
CA CYS A 159 9.82 -4.24 5.32
C CYS A 159 9.42 -4.91 3.99
N ILE A 160 10.34 -5.00 3.03
CA ILE A 160 10.13 -5.69 1.75
C ILE A 160 9.81 -7.17 1.98
N LEU A 161 10.65 -7.87 2.74
CA LEU A 161 10.51 -9.31 2.99
C LEU A 161 9.26 -9.64 3.83
N GLU A 162 8.87 -8.80 4.78
CA GLU A 162 7.62 -8.98 5.54
C GLU A 162 6.38 -8.84 4.65
N ALA A 163 6.39 -7.86 3.73
CA ALA A 163 5.32 -7.70 2.75
C ALA A 163 5.28 -8.88 1.76
N LEU A 164 6.42 -9.28 1.22
CA LEU A 164 6.53 -10.44 0.33
C LEU A 164 6.08 -11.73 1.01
N SER A 165 6.50 -11.97 2.26
CA SER A 165 6.08 -13.13 3.07
C SER A 165 4.56 -13.20 3.17
N THR A 166 3.92 -12.06 3.47
CA THR A 166 2.46 -11.96 3.53
C THR A 166 1.83 -12.24 2.17
N ALA A 167 2.36 -11.65 1.09
CA ALA A 167 1.83 -11.87 -0.26
C ALA A 167 1.87 -13.34 -0.67
N LEU A 168 3.00 -14.02 -0.44
CA LEU A 168 3.18 -15.44 -0.75
C LEU A 168 2.21 -16.31 0.06
N GLU A 169 2.09 -16.07 1.36
CA GLU A 169 1.17 -16.82 2.22
C GLU A 169 -0.29 -16.69 1.74
N ARG A 170 -0.74 -15.46 1.48
CA ARG A 170 -2.12 -15.22 1.05
C ARG A 170 -2.39 -15.76 -0.35
N LEU A 171 -1.46 -15.62 -1.27
CA LEU A 171 -1.60 -16.12 -2.64
C LEU A 171 -1.71 -17.65 -2.68
N ILE A 172 -0.84 -18.37 -1.96
CA ILE A 172 -0.91 -19.83 -1.82
C ILE A 172 -2.27 -20.25 -1.24
N ALA A 173 -2.73 -19.56 -0.18
CA ALA A 173 -4.01 -19.86 0.45
C ALA A 173 -5.22 -19.63 -0.49
N LEU A 174 -5.20 -18.56 -1.30
CA LEU A 174 -6.25 -18.23 -2.25
C LEU A 174 -6.30 -19.20 -3.44
N GLN A 175 -5.14 -19.63 -3.94
CA GLN A 175 -5.06 -20.56 -5.06
C GLN A 175 -5.31 -22.03 -4.66
N ARG A 176 -5.30 -22.34 -3.37
CA ARG A 176 -5.54 -23.70 -2.80
C ARG A 176 -4.58 -24.76 -3.33
N ASP A 177 -3.37 -24.38 -3.71
CA ASP A 177 -2.34 -25.29 -4.21
C ASP A 177 -1.23 -25.45 -3.15
N PRO A 178 -1.15 -26.59 -2.45
CA PRO A 178 -0.09 -26.85 -1.47
C PRO A 178 1.28 -27.08 -2.11
N ASP A 179 1.33 -27.47 -3.38
CA ASP A 179 2.56 -27.69 -4.16
C ASP A 179 2.91 -26.46 -5.02
N HIS A 180 2.32 -25.31 -4.68
CA HIS A 180 2.50 -24.09 -5.46
C HIS A 180 4.01 -23.77 -5.59
N PRO A 181 4.49 -23.42 -6.79
CA PRO A 181 5.90 -23.05 -7.05
C PRO A 181 6.48 -21.95 -6.13
N LEU A 182 5.62 -21.22 -5.42
CA LEU A 182 5.99 -20.13 -4.52
C LEU A 182 6.31 -20.61 -3.09
N MET A 183 6.07 -21.88 -2.77
CA MET A 183 6.33 -22.44 -1.44
C MET A 183 7.81 -22.38 -1.08
N GLU A 184 8.71 -22.69 -2.02
CA GLU A 184 10.15 -22.62 -1.81
C GLU A 184 10.60 -21.17 -1.52
N LEU A 185 10.11 -20.21 -2.31
CA LEU A 185 10.38 -18.79 -2.10
C LEU A 185 9.89 -18.34 -0.72
N ARG A 186 8.68 -18.75 -0.32
CA ARG A 186 8.13 -18.45 1.01
C ARG A 186 9.03 -18.98 2.13
N GLN A 187 9.51 -20.23 2.01
CA GLN A 187 10.39 -20.83 3.01
C GLN A 187 11.70 -20.04 3.14
N ARG A 188 12.31 -19.64 2.03
CA ARG A 188 13.53 -18.81 2.02
C ARG A 188 13.31 -17.46 2.69
N VAL A 189 12.22 -16.77 2.36
CA VAL A 189 11.86 -15.48 2.97
C VAL A 189 11.64 -15.62 4.49
N CYS A 190 10.89 -16.63 4.92
CA CYS A 190 10.65 -16.88 6.34
C CYS A 190 11.93 -17.20 7.11
N ALA A 191 12.81 -18.05 6.56
CA ALA A 191 14.10 -18.35 7.16
C ALA A 191 14.95 -17.08 7.32
N ARG A 192 14.98 -16.24 6.27
CA ARG A 192 15.75 -14.99 6.26
C ARG A 192 15.27 -13.99 7.33
N LEU A 193 13.96 -13.85 7.51
CA LEU A 193 13.37 -12.98 8.53
C LEU A 193 13.68 -13.44 9.97
N GLN A 194 13.88 -14.74 10.19
CA GLN A 194 14.15 -15.33 11.51
C GLN A 194 15.61 -15.24 11.95
N THR A 195 16.56 -15.17 11.02
CA THR A 195 18.00 -15.15 11.34
C THR A 195 18.53 -13.80 11.81
N THR A 196 17.73 -12.72 11.71
CA THR A 196 18.12 -11.37 12.12
C THR A 196 17.19 -10.89 13.26
N PRO A 197 17.60 -10.94 14.54
CA PRO A 197 16.79 -10.47 15.66
C PRO A 197 16.50 -8.95 15.56
N ARG A 198 15.38 -8.52 16.17
CA ARG A 198 14.93 -7.12 16.23
C ARG A 198 15.83 -6.26 17.11
#